data_AF-A0A9D8H502-F1
#
_entry.id   AF-A0A9D8H502-F1
#
_cell.length_a   1.000
_cell.length_b   1.000
_cell.length_c   1.000
_cell.angle_alpha   90.00
_cell.angle_beta   90.00
_cell.angle_gamma   90.00
#
_symmetry.space_group_name_H-M   'P 1'
#
loop_
_entity.id
_entity.type
_entity.pdbx_description
1 polymer ?
#
loop_
_entity_poly.entity_id
_entity_poly.type
_entity_poly.pdbx_seq_one_letter_code
_entity_poly.pdbx_strand_id
1 'polypeptide(L)'
;MPEAIATANDVAPLEAPRSRSWRCSDCNVSVSFAADRAPHQPDGWIKKSKRWVCLRCQRERVMDMAASGQGADGWASRREALMEFELLRTPDESDVVIAKRANCSTGHVRKARKSLVDAGKLKK
;
A
#
# COMPACT_ATOMS: atom_id res chain seq x y z
N MET A 1 38.98 -21.65 -51.55
CA MET A 1 37.72 -20.96 -51.23
C MET A 1 36.62 -22.01 -51.31
N PRO A 2 35.73 -22.18 -50.32
CA PRO A 2 35.14 -21.15 -49.44
C PRO A 2 35.52 -21.36 -47.96
N GLU A 3 35.72 -20.34 -47.11
CA GLU A 3 34.85 -19.28 -46.58
C GLU A 3 34.17 -19.65 -45.26
N ALA A 4 34.46 -18.83 -44.25
CA ALA A 4 33.84 -18.82 -42.94
C ALA A 4 32.38 -18.38 -43.03
N ILE A 5 31.50 -19.00 -42.25
CA ILE A 5 30.24 -18.36 -41.83
C ILE A 5 30.01 -18.69 -40.35
N ALA A 6 30.14 -17.66 -39.52
CA ALA A 6 29.56 -17.62 -38.20
C ALA A 6 28.04 -17.53 -38.34
N THR A 7 27.30 -18.35 -37.60
CA THR A 7 25.89 -18.06 -37.30
C THR A 7 25.68 -18.15 -35.81
N ALA A 8 25.45 -16.97 -35.26
CA ALA A 8 25.00 -16.73 -33.91
C ALA A 8 23.79 -17.63 -33.60
N ASN A 9 23.90 -18.41 -32.53
CA ASN A 9 22.69 -18.85 -31.85
C ASN A 9 22.18 -17.65 -31.05
N ASP A 10 21.22 -16.95 -31.67
CA ASP A 10 20.28 -16.04 -31.05
C ASP A 10 19.61 -16.73 -29.85
N VAL A 11 20.23 -16.59 -28.67
CA VAL A 11 19.51 -16.80 -27.42
C VAL A 11 18.68 -15.54 -27.22
N ALA A 12 17.42 -15.66 -27.62
CA ALA A 12 16.37 -14.69 -27.32
C ALA A 12 16.52 -14.18 -25.88
N PRO A 13 16.30 -12.88 -25.60
CA PRO A 13 16.37 -12.38 -24.24
C PRO A 13 15.34 -13.14 -23.42
N LEU A 14 15.82 -13.95 -22.46
CA LEU A 14 14.98 -14.46 -21.38
C LEU A 14 14.25 -13.26 -20.81
N GLU A 15 12.95 -13.16 -21.05
CA GLU A 15 12.09 -12.17 -20.42
C GLU A 15 12.44 -12.16 -18.94
N ALA A 16 12.97 -11.04 -18.45
CA ALA A 16 13.32 -10.90 -17.05
C ALA A 16 12.13 -11.39 -16.21
N PRO A 17 12.35 -12.29 -15.23
CA PRO A 17 11.24 -12.88 -14.48
C PRO A 17 10.38 -11.75 -13.94
N ARG A 18 9.11 -11.69 -14.40
CA ARG A 18 8.09 -10.77 -13.87
C ARG A 18 8.15 -10.92 -12.36
N SER A 19 8.64 -9.88 -11.68
CA SER A 19 9.25 -10.02 -10.36
C SER A 19 8.32 -10.80 -9.41
N ARG A 20 8.72 -12.03 -9.04
CA ARG A 20 7.99 -12.90 -8.09
C ARG A 20 7.98 -12.35 -6.66
N SER A 21 8.68 -11.24 -6.46
CA SER A 21 8.87 -10.59 -5.19
C SER A 21 8.61 -9.09 -5.30
N TRP A 22 7.91 -8.53 -4.33
CA TRP A 22 7.72 -7.10 -4.16
C TRP A 22 8.56 -6.65 -2.98
N ARG A 23 9.31 -5.57 -3.16
CA ARG A 23 10.09 -4.95 -2.10
C ARG A 23 9.56 -3.55 -1.85
N CYS A 24 9.22 -3.25 -0.60
CA CYS A 24 8.85 -1.90 -0.20
C CYS A 24 10.08 -1.01 -0.31
N SER A 25 9.97 0.11 -1.02
CA SER A 25 11.07 1.05 -1.19
C SER A 25 11.42 1.84 0.07
N ASP A 26 10.50 1.93 1.03
CA ASP A 26 10.70 2.67 2.29
C ASP A 26 11.33 1.79 3.39
N CYS A 27 10.71 0.64 3.73
CA CYS A 27 11.19 -0.23 4.81
C CYS A 27 11.93 -1.49 4.34
N ASN A 28 12.20 -1.66 3.05
CA ASN A 28 12.88 -2.82 2.46
C ASN A 28 12.22 -4.19 2.68
N VAL A 29 11.04 -4.27 3.32
CA VAL A 29 10.31 -5.54 3.48
C VAL A 29 10.02 -6.14 2.11
N SER A 30 10.20 -7.45 1.99
CA SER A 30 10.00 -8.17 0.74
C SER A 30 8.96 -9.28 0.92
N VAL A 31 8.05 -9.41 -0.03
CA VAL A 31 7.06 -10.49 -0.10
C VAL A 31 7.31 -11.24 -1.39
N SER A 32 7.47 -12.56 -1.31
CA SER A 32 7.70 -13.45 -2.45
C SER A 32 6.61 -14.51 -2.53
N PHE A 33 6.20 -14.85 -3.74
CA PHE A 33 5.15 -15.85 -3.98
C PHE A 33 5.71 -17.08 -4.67
N ALA A 34 5.07 -18.22 -4.42
CA ALA A 34 5.42 -19.49 -5.05
C ALA A 34 5.29 -19.42 -6.58
N ALA A 35 6.10 -20.22 -7.27
CA ALA A 35 6.28 -20.17 -8.72
C ALA A 35 5.02 -20.49 -9.54
N ASP A 36 4.03 -21.13 -8.92
CA ASP A 36 2.78 -21.60 -9.51
C ASP A 36 1.65 -20.54 -9.48
N ARG A 37 1.82 -19.46 -8.72
CA ARG A 37 0.87 -18.35 -8.66
C ARG A 37 1.35 -17.18 -9.48
N ALA A 38 0.48 -16.70 -10.38
CA ALA A 38 0.70 -15.45 -11.08
C ALA A 38 0.98 -14.34 -10.06
N PRO A 39 2.02 -13.52 -10.26
CA PRO A 39 2.38 -12.51 -9.29
C PRO A 39 1.29 -11.43 -9.20
N HIS A 40 0.44 -11.50 -8.17
CA HIS A 40 -0.51 -10.44 -7.85
C HIS A 40 0.12 -9.45 -6.87
N GLN A 41 -0.18 -8.17 -7.04
CA GLN A 41 0.20 -7.14 -6.08
C GLN A 41 -0.27 -7.54 -4.67
N PRO A 42 0.60 -7.49 -3.64
CA PRO A 42 0.20 -7.85 -2.30
C PRO A 42 -0.87 -6.90 -1.76
N ASP A 43 -1.78 -7.42 -0.94
CA ASP A 43 -2.88 -6.65 -0.39
C ASP A 43 -2.42 -5.39 0.36
N GLY A 44 -3.05 -4.27 0.04
CA GLY A 44 -2.76 -2.98 0.65
C GLY A 44 -1.42 -2.35 0.24
N TRP A 45 -0.65 -2.96 -0.65
CA TRP A 45 0.51 -2.30 -1.27
C TRP A 45 0.05 -1.36 -2.37
N ILE A 46 0.83 -0.31 -2.64
CA ILE A 46 0.56 0.61 -3.74
C ILE A 46 1.84 0.89 -4.53
N LYS A 47 1.69 1.23 -5.81
CA LYS A 47 2.78 1.73 -6.66
C LYS A 47 2.74 3.26 -6.72
N LYS A 48 3.71 3.93 -6.11
CA LYS A 48 3.89 5.40 -6.17
C LYS A 48 5.15 5.73 -6.97
N SER A 49 5.01 6.41 -8.11
CA SER A 49 6.14 6.89 -8.93
C SER A 49 7.22 5.83 -9.16
N LYS A 50 6.80 4.66 -9.68
CA LYS A 50 7.64 3.47 -9.93
C LYS A 50 8.20 2.75 -8.69
N ARG A 51 7.89 3.21 -7.48
CA ARG A 51 8.27 2.56 -6.21
C ARG A 51 7.09 1.84 -5.57
N TRP A 52 7.34 0.68 -4.98
CA TRP A 52 6.34 -0.06 -4.23
C TRP A 52 6.38 0.36 -2.76
N VAL A 53 5.21 0.58 -2.16
CA VAL A 53 5.12 0.96 -0.75
C VAL A 53 4.14 0.02 -0.05
N CYS A 54 4.59 -0.62 1.02
CA CYS A 54 3.75 -1.52 1.81
C CYS A 54 2.70 -0.73 2.61
N LEU A 55 1.65 -1.43 3.05
CA LEU A 55 0.57 -0.83 3.83
C LEU A 55 1.08 -0.16 5.12
N ARG A 56 2.08 -0.76 5.78
CA ARG A 56 2.69 -0.19 7.00
C ARG A 56 3.30 1.19 6.75
N CYS A 57 4.15 1.33 5.73
CA CYS A 57 4.79 2.61 5.41
C CYS A 57 3.77 3.66 4.92
N GLN A 58 2.65 3.23 4.33
CA GLN A 58 1.55 4.15 4.01
C GLN A 58 0.90 4.70 5.29
N ARG A 59 0.61 3.84 6.27
CA ARG A 59 0.06 4.24 7.58
C ARG A 59 1.00 5.18 8.33
N GLU A 60 2.27 4.80 8.44
CA GLU A 60 3.29 5.62 9.11
C GLU A 60 3.37 7.00 8.46
N ARG A 61 3.40 7.07 7.12
CA ARG A 61 3.44 8.36 6.40
C ARG A 61 2.23 9.25 6.70
N VAL A 62 1.00 8.74 6.69
CA VAL A 62 -0.19 9.59 6.96
C VAL A 62 -0.20 10.06 8.42
N MET A 63 0.26 9.24 9.36
CA MET A 63 0.41 9.60 10.76
C MET A 63 1.50 10.66 10.95
N ASP A 64 2.66 10.49 10.33
CA ASP A 64 3.78 11.43 10.42
C ASP A 64 3.42 12.79 9.82
N MET A 65 2.70 12.80 8.70
CA MET A 65 2.19 14.04 8.11
C MET A 65 1.22 14.77 9.04
N ALA A 66 0.32 14.04 9.71
CA ALA A 66 -0.64 14.64 10.64
C ALA A 66 0.02 15.13 11.94
N ALA A 67 1.13 14.52 12.34
CA ALA A 67 1.89 14.94 13.50
C ALA A 67 2.82 16.13 13.24
N SER A 68 3.24 16.31 11.98
CA SER A 68 4.20 17.35 11.60
C SER A 68 3.57 18.73 11.79
N GLY A 69 4.00 19.43 12.85
CA GLY A 69 3.52 20.78 13.19
C GLY A 69 2.52 20.86 14.35
N GLN A 70 2.21 19.75 15.01
CA GLN A 70 1.28 19.71 16.15
C GLN A 70 2.01 19.20 17.39
N GLY A 71 2.08 20.01 18.44
CA GLY A 71 2.80 19.72 19.69
C GLY A 71 2.23 18.53 20.48
N ALA A 72 1.86 18.72 21.75
CA ALA A 72 1.37 17.64 22.63
C ALA A 72 0.15 16.87 22.06
N ASP A 73 -0.61 17.46 21.13
CA ASP A 73 -1.80 16.87 20.51
C ASP A 73 -1.50 15.90 19.35
N GLY A 74 -0.23 15.72 19.00
CA GLY A 74 0.16 14.91 17.83
C GLY A 74 -0.32 13.44 17.89
N TRP A 75 -0.72 12.90 19.04
CA TRP A 75 -1.32 11.56 19.11
C TRP A 75 -2.76 11.52 18.58
N ALA A 76 -3.58 12.50 18.95
CA ALA A 76 -4.97 12.56 18.49
C ALA A 76 -5.02 12.70 16.96
N SER A 77 -4.18 13.56 16.41
CA SER A 77 -4.06 13.84 14.98
C SER A 77 -3.54 12.64 14.19
N ARG A 78 -2.55 11.92 14.73
CA ARG A 78 -2.08 10.64 14.14
C ARG A 78 -3.21 9.63 14.02
N ARG A 79 -3.99 9.44 15.10
CA ARG A 79 -5.08 8.47 15.15
C ARG A 79 -6.21 8.84 14.19
N GLU A 80 -6.56 10.12 14.12
CA GLU A 80 -7.56 10.62 13.18
C GLU A 80 -7.12 10.39 11.73
N ALA A 81 -5.87 10.72 11.40
CA ALA A 81 -5.32 10.50 10.06
C ALA A 81 -5.27 9.00 9.68
N LEU A 82 -4.90 8.12 10.63
CA LEU A 82 -4.93 6.68 10.40
C LEU A 82 -6.36 6.17 10.17
N MET A 83 -7.34 6.66 10.94
CA MET A 83 -8.74 6.28 10.79
C MET A 83 -9.32 6.73 9.45
N GLU A 84 -9.08 7.98 9.03
CA GLU A 84 -9.49 8.48 7.71
C GLU A 84 -8.83 7.66 6.59
N PHE A 85 -7.53 7.37 6.70
CA PHE A 85 -6.82 6.52 5.74
C PHE A 85 -7.46 5.14 5.59
N GLU A 86 -7.79 4.46 6.69
CA GLU A 86 -8.40 3.13 6.66
C GLU A 86 -9.82 3.16 6.06
N LEU A 87 -10.60 4.19 6.38
CA LEU A 87 -11.95 4.39 5.84
C LEU A 87 -11.93 4.63 4.33
N LEU A 88 -11.00 5.46 3.84
CA LEU A 88 -10.86 5.72 2.41
C LEU A 88 -10.29 4.52 1.64
N ARG A 89 -9.39 3.76 2.26
CA ARG A 89 -8.75 2.60 1.64
C ARG A 89 -9.71 1.41 1.50
N THR A 90 -10.57 1.20 2.49
CA THR A 90 -11.52 0.08 2.54
C THR A 90 -12.89 0.59 2.99
N PRO A 91 -13.64 1.28 2.10
CA PRO A 91 -14.88 1.95 2.46
C PRO A 91 -15.97 0.97 2.92
N ASP A 92 -16.02 -0.23 2.36
CA ASP A 92 -17.04 -1.24 2.68
C ASP A 92 -16.70 -2.08 3.92
N GLU A 93 -15.53 -1.87 4.52
CA GLU A 93 -15.10 -2.61 5.70
C GLU A 93 -15.89 -2.20 6.95
N SER A 94 -16.20 -3.18 7.80
CA SER A 94 -16.95 -2.95 9.03
C SER A 94 -16.23 -1.99 10.00
N ASP A 95 -17.01 -1.21 10.75
CA ASP A 95 -16.46 -0.29 11.75
C ASP A 95 -15.61 -0.99 12.81
N VAL A 96 -15.91 -2.26 13.13
CA VAL A 96 -15.14 -3.08 14.09
C VAL A 96 -13.74 -3.36 13.57
N VAL A 97 -13.61 -3.71 12.28
CA VAL A 97 -12.31 -3.99 11.68
C VAL A 97 -11.49 -2.71 11.53
N ILE A 98 -12.13 -1.60 11.11
CA ILE A 98 -11.47 -0.29 11.03
C ILE A 98 -11.02 0.19 12.42
N ALA A 99 -11.86 0.06 13.45
CA ALA A 99 -11.53 0.40 14.83
C ALA A 99 -10.29 -0.35 15.34
N LYS A 100 -10.18 -1.66 15.05
CA LYS A 100 -8.99 -2.46 15.37
C LYS A 100 -7.74 -1.97 14.64
N ARG A 101 -7.86 -1.64 13.34
CA ARG A 101 -6.72 -1.15 12.53
C ARG A 101 -6.23 0.24 12.99
N ALA A 102 -7.15 1.11 13.41
CA ALA A 102 -6.85 2.47 13.85
C ALA A 102 -6.64 2.62 15.37
N ASN A 103 -6.73 1.53 16.14
CA ASN A 103 -6.65 1.51 17.59
C ASN A 103 -7.59 2.54 18.27
N CYS A 104 -8.88 2.48 17.91
CA CYS A 104 -9.90 3.39 18.44
C CYS A 104 -11.24 2.66 18.68
N SER A 105 -12.21 3.35 19.29
CA SER A 105 -13.56 2.80 19.47
C SER A 105 -14.37 2.84 18.16
N THR A 106 -15.32 1.92 17.98
CA THR A 106 -16.28 1.96 16.85
C THR A 106 -17.11 3.24 16.78
N GLY A 107 -17.39 3.90 17.92
CA GLY A 107 -18.10 5.19 17.94
C GLY A 107 -17.35 6.31 17.21
N HIS A 108 -16.02 6.37 17.38
CA HIS A 108 -15.16 7.31 16.65
C HIS A 108 -15.16 7.02 15.16
N VAL A 109 -15.10 5.74 14.77
CA VAL A 109 -15.16 5.32 13.36
C VAL A 109 -16.47 5.72 12.72
N ARG A 110 -17.61 5.48 13.37
CA ARG A 110 -18.93 5.88 12.86
C ARG A 110 -19.03 7.37 12.63
N LYS A 111 -18.54 8.16 13.60
CA LYS A 111 -18.51 9.63 13.48
C LYS A 111 -17.67 10.05 12.28
N ALA A 112 -16.45 9.53 12.14
CA ALA A 112 -15.56 9.84 11.03
C ALA A 112 -16.13 9.40 9.67
N ARG A 113 -16.69 8.19 9.58
CA ARG A 113 -17.34 7.69 8.37
C ARG A 113 -18.49 8.59 7.94
N LYS A 114 -19.35 8.98 8.88
CA LYS A 114 -20.42 9.96 8.62
C LYS A 114 -19.85 11.27 8.10
N SER A 115 -18.83 11.83 8.77
CA SER A 115 -18.18 13.07 8.31
C SER A 115 -17.59 12.95 6.90
N LEU A 116 -17.01 11.80 6.53
CA LEU A 116 -16.49 11.56 5.19
C LEU A 116 -17.58 11.40 4.13
N VAL A 117 -18.71 10.78 4.47
CA VAL A 117 -19.89 10.71 3.58
C VAL A 117 -20.49 12.10 3.38
N ASP A 118 -20.69 12.86 4.46
CA ASP A 118 -21.22 14.22 4.43
C ASP A 118 -20.30 15.16 3.62
N ALA A 119 -18.97 14.93 3.68
CA ALA A 119 -17.97 15.64 2.87
C ALA A 119 -17.83 15.11 1.42
N GLY A 120 -18.60 14.11 1.00
CA GLY A 120 -18.55 13.52 -0.33
C GLY A 120 -17.28 12.70 -0.63
N LYS A 121 -16.47 12.40 0.38
CA LYS A 121 -15.24 11.58 0.27
C LYS A 121 -15.53 10.08 0.27
N LEU A 122 -16.65 9.66 0.84
CA LEU A 122 -17.16 8.29 0.80
C LEU A 122 -18.53 8.25 0.15
N LYS A 123 -18.82 7.18 -0.59
CA LYS A 123 -20.18 6.90 -1.08
C LYS A 123 -21.01 6.30 0.05
N LYS A 124 -22.30 6.63 0.06
CA LYS A 124 -23.28 6.10 1.01
C LYS A 124 -23.73 4.70 0.63
#